data_AF-A0A817ME08-F1
#
_entry.id   AF-A0A817ME08-F1
#
_cell.length_a   1.000
_cell.length_b   1.000
_cell.length_c   1.000
_cell.angle_alpha   90.00
_cell.angle_beta   90.00
_cell.angle_gamma   90.00
#
_symmetry.space_group_name_H-M   'P 1'
#
loop_
_entity.id
_entity.type
_entity.pdbx_description
1 polymer ?
#
loop_
_entity_poly.entity_id
_entity_poly.type
_entity_poly.pdbx_seq_one_letter_code
_entity_poly.pdbx_strand_id
1 'polypeptide(L)'
;MQENLQRRTTINNNNNNNPQATSLESGMPSVGSIVWTAGRTRAQQAINLYANIDYLRPYFDVEPKEILHRLLHALTPRWPSPEENIKSELYGPSMIVFTLAAILIYQMKLASHSIEDGTLIGTSFLISFGYWIGSSFAISSVSFVCNTHLNLIQILCLNGYALFSHCLVLFLATFIHTGHDHLLFYGLWCIVGGLAAMRMMFVIMARTINPRYRVLLGLFVGAIHMFFLLYLHFAYHELAETVSHAFTNEATGSADLPVIARASQLVDAVTQSKDRLMARNN
;
A
#
# COMPACT_ATOMS: atom_id res chain seq x y z
N MET A 1 -31.96 -6.91 -55.96
CA MET A 1 -33.25 -7.58 -55.72
C MET A 1 -33.01 -9.06 -55.93
N GLN A 2 -32.70 -9.77 -54.86
CA GLN A 2 -33.69 -10.49 -54.03
C GLN A 2 -34.07 -11.82 -54.68
N GLU A 3 -34.13 -12.86 -53.85
CA GLU A 3 -34.41 -14.27 -54.20
C GLU A 3 -33.25 -15.06 -54.78
N ASN A 4 -32.46 -15.67 -53.91
CA ASN A 4 -32.32 -17.14 -53.88
C ASN A 4 -31.55 -17.62 -52.64
N LEU A 5 -31.93 -17.06 -51.48
CA LEU A 5 -31.49 -17.40 -50.13
C LEU A 5 -32.17 -18.68 -49.58
N GLN A 6 -32.50 -19.66 -50.44
CA GLN A 6 -33.33 -20.82 -50.06
C GLN A 6 -32.75 -22.19 -50.46
N ARG A 7 -31.44 -22.31 -50.71
CA ARG A 7 -30.86 -23.57 -51.22
C ARG A 7 -29.75 -24.18 -50.36
N ARG A 8 -29.95 -24.36 -49.04
CA ARG A 8 -29.08 -25.28 -48.26
C ARG A 8 -29.60 -25.78 -46.91
N THR A 9 -30.91 -25.97 -46.77
CA THR A 9 -31.49 -26.82 -45.71
C THR A 9 -31.99 -28.13 -46.32
N THR A 10 -31.13 -29.14 -46.31
CA THR A 10 -31.47 -30.54 -46.59
C THR A 10 -30.68 -31.35 -45.55
N ILE A 11 -31.33 -31.70 -44.44
CA ILE A 11 -31.78 -33.06 -44.15
C ILE A 11 -30.61 -34.06 -44.22
N ASN A 12 -30.11 -34.50 -43.06
CA ASN A 12 -29.90 -35.94 -42.89
C ASN A 12 -29.98 -36.35 -41.41
N ASN A 13 -30.95 -37.20 -41.14
CA ASN A 13 -31.24 -37.89 -39.89
C ASN A 13 -30.84 -39.37 -40.09
N ASN A 14 -30.61 -40.10 -38.98
CA ASN A 14 -30.28 -41.53 -38.85
C ASN A 14 -28.77 -41.85 -38.86
N ASN A 15 -28.19 -42.55 -37.88
CA ASN A 15 -28.61 -43.88 -37.44
C ASN A 15 -27.94 -44.29 -36.11
N ASN A 16 -28.68 -45.09 -35.35
CA ASN A 16 -28.28 -45.81 -34.14
C ASN A 16 -27.09 -46.76 -34.35
N ASN A 17 -26.28 -46.97 -33.31
CA ASN A 17 -25.70 -48.28 -32.96
C ASN A 17 -25.13 -48.23 -31.52
N ASN A 18 -25.81 -48.89 -30.60
CA ASN A 18 -25.25 -49.35 -29.33
C ASN A 18 -25.23 -50.88 -29.36
N PRO A 19 -24.17 -51.51 -28.82
CA PRO A 19 -24.36 -52.72 -28.04
C PRO A 19 -23.67 -52.61 -26.67
N GLN A 20 -24.47 -52.93 -25.67
CA GLN A 20 -24.17 -53.05 -24.25
C GLN A 20 -23.38 -54.33 -23.95
N ALA A 21 -22.20 -54.27 -23.31
CA ALA A 21 -21.69 -55.29 -22.36
C ALA A 21 -20.32 -54.93 -21.72
N THR A 22 -20.30 -55.01 -20.38
CA THR A 22 -19.19 -55.46 -19.51
C THR A 22 -17.89 -54.65 -19.39
N SER A 23 -17.83 -53.76 -18.38
CA SER A 23 -16.89 -53.86 -17.24
C SER A 23 -17.16 -52.75 -16.20
N LEU A 24 -17.94 -53.11 -15.18
CA LEU A 24 -17.95 -52.40 -13.89
C LEU A 24 -16.74 -52.89 -13.09
N GLU A 25 -15.55 -52.30 -13.28
CA GLU A 25 -14.55 -52.18 -12.21
C GLU A 25 -13.37 -51.30 -12.61
N SER A 26 -13.04 -50.36 -11.71
CA SER A 26 -11.78 -49.61 -11.59
C SER A 26 -11.48 -48.54 -12.68
N GLY A 27 -11.21 -47.28 -12.37
CA GLY A 27 -10.96 -46.64 -11.10
C GLY A 27 -11.98 -45.55 -10.84
N MET A 28 -12.47 -45.50 -9.61
CA MET A 28 -12.86 -44.20 -9.03
C MET A 28 -11.71 -43.23 -9.36
N PRO A 29 -11.98 -42.09 -10.01
CA PRO A 29 -10.94 -41.08 -10.17
C PRO A 29 -10.39 -40.85 -8.77
N SER A 30 -9.11 -41.15 -8.56
CA SER A 30 -8.42 -40.96 -7.29
C SER A 30 -8.88 -39.62 -6.73
N VAL A 31 -9.16 -39.52 -5.43
CA VAL A 31 -9.64 -38.27 -4.81
C VAL A 31 -8.79 -37.08 -5.26
N GLY A 32 -7.49 -37.29 -5.51
CA GLY A 32 -6.59 -36.32 -6.12
C GLY A 32 -7.00 -35.84 -7.53
N SER A 33 -7.47 -36.70 -8.43
CA SER A 33 -7.97 -36.33 -9.76
C SER A 33 -9.33 -35.61 -9.73
N ILE A 34 -10.20 -35.93 -8.77
CA ILE A 34 -11.45 -35.18 -8.54
C ILE A 34 -11.12 -33.78 -8.00
N VAL A 35 -10.24 -33.70 -6.99
CA VAL A 35 -9.77 -32.44 -6.41
C VAL A 35 -8.99 -31.60 -7.43
N TRP A 36 -8.17 -32.23 -8.27
CA TRP A 36 -7.43 -31.58 -9.35
C TRP A 36 -8.36 -31.02 -10.42
N THR A 37 -9.38 -31.77 -10.81
CA THR A 37 -10.36 -31.31 -11.80
C THR A 37 -11.22 -30.20 -11.23
N ALA A 38 -11.67 -30.32 -9.98
CA ALA A 38 -12.39 -29.25 -9.27
C ALA A 38 -11.54 -27.99 -9.09
N GLY A 39 -10.24 -28.16 -8.78
CA GLY A 39 -9.26 -27.08 -8.68
C GLY A 39 -9.02 -26.40 -10.03
N ARG A 40 -8.90 -27.18 -11.11
CA ARG A 40 -8.75 -26.67 -12.48
C ARG A 40 -9.98 -25.90 -12.93
N THR A 41 -11.19 -26.37 -12.62
CA THR A 41 -12.44 -25.67 -12.94
C THR A 41 -12.58 -24.37 -12.13
N ARG A 42 -12.22 -24.36 -10.84
CA ARG A 42 -12.19 -23.15 -10.00
C ARG A 42 -11.15 -22.14 -10.50
N ALA A 43 -9.96 -22.62 -10.89
CA ALA A 43 -8.91 -21.79 -11.48
C ALA A 43 -9.35 -21.24 -12.84
N GLN A 44 -10.02 -22.03 -13.68
CA GLN A 44 -10.53 -21.57 -14.97
C GLN A 44 -11.68 -20.57 -14.81
N GLN A 45 -12.53 -20.74 -13.79
CA GLN A 45 -13.57 -19.77 -13.45
C GLN A 45 -12.97 -18.47 -12.90
N ALA A 46 -11.93 -18.55 -12.07
CA ALA A 46 -11.16 -17.39 -11.66
C ALA A 46 -10.50 -16.72 -12.87
N ILE A 47 -9.80 -17.47 -13.73
CA ILE A 47 -9.18 -16.96 -14.96
C ILE A 47 -10.22 -16.33 -15.90
N ASN A 48 -11.41 -16.90 -16.04
CA ASN A 48 -12.49 -16.32 -16.84
C ASN A 48 -13.10 -15.07 -16.18
N LEU A 49 -13.13 -14.98 -14.84
CA LEU A 49 -13.40 -13.73 -14.12
C LEU A 49 -12.30 -12.68 -14.37
N TYR A 50 -11.04 -13.11 -14.44
CA TYR A 50 -9.88 -12.28 -14.79
C TYR A 50 -9.87 -11.91 -16.28
N ALA A 51 -10.48 -12.68 -17.18
CA ALA A 51 -10.62 -12.33 -18.60
C ALA A 51 -11.60 -11.15 -18.80
N ASN A 52 -12.42 -10.82 -17.80
CA ASN A 52 -13.23 -9.59 -17.74
C ASN A 52 -12.41 -8.34 -17.33
N ILE A 53 -11.09 -8.46 -17.13
CA ILE A 53 -10.16 -7.35 -16.81
C ILE A 53 -9.93 -6.41 -18.02
N ASP A 54 -10.46 -6.72 -19.20
CA ASP A 54 -10.56 -5.71 -20.27
C ASP A 54 -11.39 -4.48 -19.86
N TYR A 55 -12.17 -4.56 -18.77
CA TYR A 55 -12.76 -3.37 -18.12
C TYR A 55 -11.71 -2.41 -17.51
N LEU A 56 -10.59 -2.92 -17.02
CA LEU A 56 -9.53 -2.11 -16.42
C LEU A 56 -8.52 -1.61 -17.43
N ARG A 57 -8.36 -2.29 -18.57
CA ARG A 57 -7.40 -1.91 -19.63
C ARG A 57 -7.46 -0.42 -20.01
N PRO A 58 -8.64 0.23 -20.18
CA PRO A 58 -8.72 1.66 -20.48
C PRO A 58 -8.20 2.58 -19.37
N TYR A 59 -8.16 2.13 -18.12
CA TYR A 59 -7.67 2.92 -16.98
C TYR A 59 -6.15 2.84 -16.79
N PHE A 60 -5.49 1.93 -17.52
CA PHE A 60 -4.04 1.73 -17.48
C PHE A 60 -3.31 2.15 -18.77
N ASP A 61 -4.04 2.53 -19.82
CA ASP A 61 -3.49 2.93 -21.12
C ASP A 61 -3.21 4.45 -21.15
N VAL A 62 -2.12 4.88 -20.50
CA VAL A 62 -1.75 6.30 -20.39
C VAL A 62 -0.25 6.48 -20.57
N GLU A 63 0.14 7.51 -21.33
CA GLU A 63 1.55 7.82 -21.55
C GLU A 63 2.24 8.39 -20.29
N PRO A 64 3.46 7.93 -19.95
CA PRO A 64 4.19 8.41 -18.77
C PRO A 64 4.43 9.92 -18.73
N LYS A 65 4.60 10.57 -19.88
CA LYS A 65 4.79 12.03 -19.98
C LYS A 65 3.55 12.79 -19.50
N GLU A 66 2.37 12.25 -19.79
CA GLU A 66 1.11 12.86 -19.36
C GLU A 66 0.94 12.76 -17.84
N ILE A 67 1.41 11.67 -17.24
CA ILE A 67 1.37 11.47 -15.79
C ILE A 67 2.19 12.54 -15.07
N LEU A 68 3.39 12.89 -15.58
CA LEU A 68 4.21 13.94 -14.98
C LEU A 68 3.48 15.30 -14.93
N HIS A 69 2.84 15.69 -16.04
CA HIS A 69 2.07 16.93 -16.07
C HIS A 69 0.93 16.89 -15.03
N ARG A 70 0.26 15.73 -14.87
CA ARG A 70 -0.81 15.54 -13.91
C ARG A 70 -0.32 15.52 -12.46
N LEU A 71 0.89 15.02 -12.19
CA LEU A 71 1.53 15.07 -10.87
C LEU A 71 1.83 16.51 -10.45
N LEU A 72 2.37 17.32 -11.35
CA LEU A 72 2.61 18.75 -11.10
C LEU A 72 1.30 19.50 -10.87
N HIS A 73 0.28 19.17 -11.69
CA HIS A 73 -1.07 19.70 -11.49
C HIS A 73 -1.67 19.21 -10.16
N ALA A 74 -1.27 18.04 -9.66
CA ALA A 74 -1.75 17.51 -8.39
C ALA A 74 -1.27 18.27 -7.15
N LEU A 75 -0.17 19.01 -7.29
CA LEU A 75 0.35 19.90 -6.26
C LEU A 75 -0.25 21.30 -6.33
N THR A 76 -0.85 21.71 -7.46
CA THR A 76 -1.34 23.08 -7.61
C THR A 76 -2.81 23.16 -7.16
N PRO A 77 -3.16 23.96 -6.14
CA PRO A 77 -4.52 24.08 -5.66
C PRO A 77 -5.25 25.07 -6.55
N ARG A 78 -5.93 24.53 -7.56
CA ARG A 78 -6.78 25.30 -8.46
C ARG A 78 -8.24 24.96 -8.17
N TRP A 79 -9.10 25.98 -8.16
CA TRP A 79 -10.54 25.75 -8.13
C TRP A 79 -10.97 25.06 -9.43
N PRO A 80 -11.63 23.90 -9.39
CA PRO A 80 -11.97 23.15 -10.59
C PRO A 80 -12.98 23.91 -11.45
N SER A 81 -12.81 23.87 -12.76
CA SER A 81 -13.84 24.36 -13.67
C SER A 81 -15.05 23.41 -13.66
N PRO A 82 -16.30 23.91 -13.79
CA PRO A 82 -17.50 23.06 -13.78
C PRO A 82 -17.47 21.94 -14.82
N GLU A 83 -16.91 22.22 -16.00
CA GLU A 83 -16.79 21.34 -17.17
C GLU A 83 -15.59 20.38 -17.12
N GLU A 84 -14.70 20.52 -16.14
CA GLU A 84 -13.49 19.71 -16.05
C GLU A 84 -13.81 18.29 -15.58
N ASN A 85 -13.83 17.32 -16.51
CA ASN A 85 -14.02 15.93 -16.15
C ASN A 85 -12.77 15.39 -15.44
N ILE A 86 -12.94 14.88 -14.23
CA ILE A 86 -11.87 14.26 -13.45
C ILE A 86 -11.50 12.95 -14.14
N LYS A 87 -10.33 12.96 -14.79
CA LYS A 87 -9.78 11.81 -15.47
C LYS A 87 -9.63 10.65 -14.49
N SER A 88 -10.23 9.52 -14.81
CA SER A 88 -10.38 8.36 -13.91
C SER A 88 -9.35 7.28 -14.23
N GLU A 89 -8.06 7.56 -14.19
CA GLU A 89 -7.00 6.59 -14.52
C GLU A 89 -6.32 6.02 -13.27
N LEU A 90 -6.01 4.73 -13.29
CA LEU A 90 -5.45 4.03 -12.12
C LEU A 90 -3.95 3.79 -12.20
N TYR A 91 -3.36 3.89 -13.40
CA TYR A 91 -1.93 3.65 -13.60
C TYR A 91 -1.06 4.61 -12.79
N GLY A 92 -1.19 5.92 -12.97
CA GLY A 92 -0.41 6.92 -12.23
C GLY A 92 -0.52 6.77 -10.71
N PRO A 93 -1.75 6.74 -10.13
CA PRO A 93 -1.97 6.49 -8.71
C PRO A 93 -1.29 5.22 -8.18
N SER A 94 -1.39 4.11 -8.91
CA SER A 94 -0.76 2.86 -8.50
C SER A 94 0.77 2.97 -8.45
N MET A 95 1.39 3.62 -9.43
CA MET A 95 2.84 3.85 -9.47
C MET A 95 3.32 4.71 -8.29
N ILE A 96 2.53 5.72 -7.89
CA ILE A 96 2.83 6.56 -6.73
C ILE A 96 2.79 5.73 -5.44
N VAL A 97 1.79 4.87 -5.29
CA VAL A 97 1.66 3.99 -4.10
C VAL A 97 2.82 3.00 -4.02
N PHE A 98 3.26 2.44 -5.14
CA PHE A 98 4.48 1.64 -5.21
C PHE A 98 5.72 2.44 -4.82
N THR A 99 5.83 3.69 -5.29
CA THR A 99 6.94 4.59 -4.95
C THR A 99 6.93 4.92 -3.46
N LEU A 100 5.77 5.17 -2.87
CA LEU A 100 5.62 5.41 -1.44
C LEU A 100 6.08 4.19 -0.64
N ALA A 101 5.64 2.99 -1.01
CA ALA A 101 6.09 1.75 -0.38
C ALA A 101 7.62 1.58 -0.49
N ALA A 102 8.21 1.92 -1.64
CA ALA A 102 9.66 1.87 -1.83
C ALA A 102 10.40 2.89 -0.95
N ILE A 103 9.89 4.12 -0.81
CA ILE A 103 10.46 5.14 0.10
C ILE A 103 10.38 4.66 1.55
N LEU A 104 9.27 4.08 1.97
CA LEU A 104 9.12 3.53 3.32
C LEU A 104 10.10 2.38 3.58
N ILE A 105 10.26 1.45 2.64
CA ILE A 105 11.26 0.39 2.73
C ILE A 105 12.68 0.97 2.76
N TYR A 106 12.97 1.96 1.93
CA TYR A 106 14.27 2.63 1.90
C TYR A 106 14.60 3.28 3.26
N GLN A 107 13.63 3.97 3.87
CA GLN A 107 13.75 4.57 5.19
C GLN A 107 14.05 3.53 6.29
N MET A 108 13.36 2.39 6.27
CA MET A 108 13.62 1.32 7.23
C MET A 108 14.97 0.64 7.02
N LYS A 109 15.41 0.49 5.77
CA LYS A 109 16.75 -0.05 5.46
C LYS A 109 17.86 0.88 5.91
N LEU A 110 17.66 2.20 5.80
CA LEU A 110 18.60 3.19 6.31
C LEU A 110 18.75 3.09 7.84
N ALA A 111 17.68 2.71 8.54
CA ALA A 111 17.66 2.49 9.99
C ALA A 111 18.29 1.15 10.47
N SER A 112 18.95 0.37 9.59
CA SER A 112 19.71 -0.86 9.93
C SER A 112 18.96 -1.90 10.78
N HIS A 113 17.84 -2.41 10.27
CA HIS A 113 17.04 -3.41 10.96
C HIS A 113 17.46 -4.86 10.64
N SER A 114 17.73 -5.67 11.67
CA SER A 114 17.96 -7.13 11.59
C SER A 114 16.65 -7.90 11.86
N ILE A 115 15.59 -7.60 11.11
CA ILE A 115 14.37 -8.42 11.12
C ILE A 115 14.15 -8.96 9.70
N GLU A 116 13.66 -10.19 9.64
CA GLU A 116 13.30 -10.94 8.44
C GLU A 116 12.65 -10.06 7.36
N ASP A 117 13.39 -9.82 6.27
CA ASP A 117 13.10 -8.84 5.21
C ASP A 117 11.67 -8.93 4.64
N GLY A 118 11.05 -10.11 4.70
CA GLY A 118 9.70 -10.36 4.19
C GLY A 118 8.58 -9.60 4.91
N THR A 119 8.61 -9.55 6.25
CA THR A 119 7.54 -8.89 7.04
C THR A 119 7.61 -7.36 6.91
N LEU A 120 8.82 -6.83 6.74
CA LEU A 120 9.09 -5.40 6.57
C LEU A 120 8.51 -4.85 5.27
N ILE A 121 8.74 -5.59 4.18
CA ILE A 121 8.21 -5.28 2.86
C ILE A 121 6.67 -5.35 2.89
N GLY A 122 6.12 -6.41 3.48
CA GLY A 122 4.67 -6.59 3.62
C GLY A 122 3.99 -5.45 4.38
N THR A 123 4.60 -4.96 5.46
CA THR A 123 4.05 -3.86 6.26
C THR A 123 4.02 -2.54 5.49
N SER A 124 5.09 -2.22 4.76
CA SER A 124 5.16 -0.99 3.95
C SER A 124 4.13 -0.99 2.82
N PHE A 125 3.92 -2.15 2.19
CA PHE A 125 2.86 -2.35 1.20
C PHE A 125 1.46 -2.23 1.81
N LEU A 126 1.23 -2.88 2.96
CA LEU A 126 -0.05 -2.85 3.66
C LEU A 126 -0.42 -1.42 4.08
N ILE A 127 0.53 -0.63 4.61
CA ILE A 127 0.28 0.76 5.00
C ILE A 127 -0.02 1.62 3.76
N SER A 128 0.78 1.48 2.69
CA SER A 128 0.63 2.31 1.49
C SER A 128 -0.67 2.01 0.72
N PHE A 129 -0.92 0.73 0.40
CA PHE A 129 -2.14 0.31 -0.29
C PHE A 129 -3.36 0.38 0.62
N GLY A 130 -3.21 0.02 1.90
CA GLY A 130 -4.28 0.08 2.89
C GLY A 130 -4.76 1.50 3.14
N TYR A 131 -3.85 2.47 3.25
CA TYR A 131 -4.25 3.88 3.29
C TYR A 131 -4.93 4.28 1.99
N TRP A 132 -4.33 4.02 0.82
CA TRP A 132 -4.89 4.47 -0.45
C TRP A 132 -6.31 3.95 -0.69
N ILE A 133 -6.51 2.64 -0.57
CA ILE A 133 -7.81 2.00 -0.76
C ILE A 133 -8.76 2.36 0.39
N GLY A 134 -8.31 2.22 1.64
CA GLY A 134 -9.14 2.44 2.83
C GLY A 134 -9.63 3.87 2.98
N SER A 135 -8.75 4.86 2.81
CA SER A 135 -9.14 6.27 2.86
C SER A 135 -10.05 6.65 1.68
N SER A 136 -9.84 6.11 0.48
CA SER A 136 -10.76 6.33 -0.64
C SER A 136 -12.14 5.74 -0.39
N PHE A 137 -12.25 4.57 0.24
CA PHE A 137 -13.54 4.03 0.68
C PHE A 137 -14.18 4.91 1.76
N ALA A 138 -13.43 5.33 2.78
CA ALA A 138 -13.95 6.21 3.82
C ALA A 138 -14.46 7.54 3.26
N ILE A 139 -13.68 8.19 2.39
CA ILE A 139 -14.08 9.42 1.70
C ILE A 139 -15.32 9.17 0.83
N SER A 140 -15.39 8.03 0.12
CA SER A 140 -16.55 7.67 -0.69
C SER A 140 -17.81 7.45 0.17
N SER A 141 -17.71 6.79 1.31
CA SER A 141 -18.82 6.60 2.26
C SER A 141 -19.36 7.94 2.78
N VAL A 142 -18.48 8.86 3.21
CA VAL A 142 -18.92 10.18 3.68
C VAL A 142 -19.46 11.02 2.51
N SER A 143 -18.85 10.95 1.33
CA SER A 143 -19.32 11.63 0.11
C SER A 143 -20.71 11.17 -0.31
N PHE A 144 -21.02 9.88 -0.14
CA PHE A 144 -22.35 9.33 -0.38
C PHE A 144 -23.40 9.94 0.57
N VAL A 145 -23.08 10.06 1.87
CA VAL A 145 -23.95 10.70 2.86
C VAL A 145 -24.13 12.19 2.58
N CYS A 146 -23.10 12.88 2.09
CA CYS A 146 -23.14 14.30 1.78
C CYS A 146 -23.75 14.64 0.40
N ASN A 147 -24.15 13.64 -0.38
CA ASN A 147 -24.68 13.76 -1.74
C ASN A 147 -23.72 14.48 -2.71
N THR A 148 -22.48 13.99 -2.78
CA THR A 148 -21.43 14.50 -3.67
C THR A 148 -21.38 13.70 -4.99
N HIS A 149 -21.30 14.39 -6.13
CA HIS A 149 -21.25 13.75 -7.46
C HIS A 149 -19.83 13.29 -7.85
N LEU A 150 -19.28 12.31 -7.12
CA LEU A 150 -17.98 11.69 -7.44
C LEU A 150 -18.09 10.17 -7.39
N ASN A 151 -17.55 9.50 -8.41
CA ASN A 151 -17.49 8.05 -8.42
C ASN A 151 -16.30 7.55 -7.55
N LEU A 152 -16.38 6.31 -7.04
CA LEU A 152 -15.34 5.70 -6.21
C LEU A 152 -13.97 5.70 -6.93
N ILE A 153 -13.96 5.36 -8.23
CA ILE A 153 -12.72 5.37 -9.03
C ILE A 153 -12.14 6.79 -9.12
N GLN A 154 -12.96 7.82 -9.29
CA GLN A 154 -12.48 9.22 -9.31
C GLN A 154 -11.86 9.62 -7.97
N ILE A 155 -12.46 9.20 -6.85
CA ILE A 155 -11.92 9.43 -5.50
C ILE A 155 -10.60 8.65 -5.31
N LEU A 156 -10.53 7.42 -5.82
CA LEU A 156 -9.33 6.59 -5.78
C LEU A 156 -8.18 7.22 -6.57
N CYS A 157 -8.46 7.75 -7.77
CA CYS A 157 -7.50 8.49 -8.56
C CYS A 157 -7.05 9.79 -7.88
N LEU A 158 -8.00 10.60 -7.41
CA LEU A 158 -7.74 11.89 -6.77
C LEU A 158 -6.83 11.72 -5.55
N ASN A 159 -7.17 10.77 -4.67
CA ASN A 159 -6.40 10.47 -3.47
C ASN A 159 -5.02 9.89 -3.78
N GLY A 160 -4.94 8.97 -4.74
CA GLY A 160 -3.64 8.39 -5.13
C GLY A 160 -2.71 9.40 -5.79
N TYR A 161 -3.23 10.34 -6.58
CA TYR A 161 -2.43 11.45 -7.11
C TYR A 161 -1.94 12.41 -6.02
N ALA A 162 -2.74 12.62 -4.97
CA ALA A 162 -2.35 13.45 -3.84
C ALA A 162 -1.20 12.84 -3.02
N LEU A 163 -1.07 11.50 -2.99
CA LEU A 163 0.04 10.79 -2.35
C LEU A 163 1.43 11.15 -2.92
N PHE A 164 1.50 11.75 -4.12
CA PHE A 164 2.77 12.24 -4.65
C PHE A 164 3.43 13.28 -3.72
N SER A 165 2.62 14.11 -3.05
CA SER A 165 3.11 15.04 -2.03
C SER A 165 3.79 14.31 -0.88
N HIS A 166 3.25 13.17 -0.46
CA HIS A 166 3.81 12.37 0.63
C HIS A 166 5.16 11.79 0.24
N CYS A 167 5.26 11.27 -0.99
CA CYS A 167 6.54 10.80 -1.53
C CYS A 167 7.58 11.92 -1.52
N LEU A 168 7.23 13.13 -1.99
CA LEU A 168 8.15 14.26 -2.03
C LEU A 168 8.58 14.71 -0.63
N VAL A 169 7.63 14.88 0.30
CA VAL A 169 7.92 15.33 1.67
C VAL A 169 8.77 14.30 2.40
N LEU A 170 8.41 13.01 2.34
CA LEU A 170 9.17 11.95 3.02
C LEU A 170 10.56 11.79 2.41
N PHE A 171 10.69 11.76 1.08
CA PHE A 171 11.99 11.63 0.43
C PHE A 171 12.91 12.82 0.73
N LEU A 172 12.38 14.05 0.64
CA LEU A 172 13.16 15.25 0.89
C LEU A 172 13.51 15.41 2.38
N ALA A 173 12.58 15.07 3.28
CA ALA A 173 12.88 14.96 4.69
C ALA A 173 13.98 13.93 4.92
N THR A 174 13.91 12.74 4.34
CA THR A 174 14.96 11.71 4.45
C THR A 174 16.33 12.22 4.02
N PHE A 175 16.40 12.88 2.87
CA PHE A 175 17.67 13.24 2.24
C PHE A 175 18.34 14.46 2.89
N ILE A 176 17.54 15.37 3.44
CA ILE A 176 18.06 16.62 4.06
C ILE A 176 18.27 16.43 5.58
N HIS A 177 17.70 15.41 6.21
CA HIS A 177 17.76 15.19 7.67
C HIS A 177 19.08 14.58 8.11
N THR A 178 20.15 15.37 8.01
CA THR A 178 21.46 15.14 8.66
C THR A 178 21.54 15.83 10.03
N GLY A 179 20.47 16.48 10.50
CA GLY A 179 20.38 17.14 11.80
C GLY A 179 18.92 17.28 12.24
N HIS A 180 18.69 17.34 13.56
CA HIS A 180 17.43 17.27 14.31
C HIS A 180 16.36 18.36 13.99
N ASP A 181 16.30 18.88 12.76
CA ASP A 181 15.43 19.98 12.37
C ASP A 181 14.03 19.48 11.99
N HIS A 182 13.22 19.14 12.99
CA HIS A 182 11.79 18.86 12.81
C HIS A 182 11.05 20.02 12.11
N LEU A 183 11.57 21.25 12.24
CA LEU A 183 11.03 22.44 11.58
C LEU A 183 10.97 22.29 10.05
N LEU A 184 11.99 21.69 9.43
CA LEU A 184 12.02 21.48 7.99
C LEU A 184 10.92 20.51 7.56
N PHE A 185 10.75 19.43 8.32
CA PHE A 185 9.67 18.47 8.07
C PHE A 185 8.30 19.14 8.17
N TYR A 186 8.02 19.89 9.25
CA TYR A 186 6.75 20.60 9.40
C TYR A 186 6.55 21.68 8.33
N GLY A 187 7.62 22.33 7.87
CA GLY A 187 7.60 23.27 6.76
C GLY A 187 7.20 22.60 5.44
N LEU A 188 7.85 21.49 5.07
CA LEU A 188 7.51 20.70 3.87
C LEU A 188 6.11 20.07 3.97
N TRP A 189 5.75 19.57 5.15
CA TRP A 189 4.42 19.04 5.45
C TRP A 189 3.34 20.11 5.23
N CYS A 190 3.53 21.31 5.79
CA CYS A 190 2.58 22.41 5.65
C CYS A 190 2.50 22.93 4.21
N ILE A 191 3.64 23.11 3.55
CA ILE A 191 3.69 23.63 2.18
C ILE A 191 3.25 22.56 1.20
N VAL A 192 4.05 21.51 0.98
CA VAL A 192 3.80 20.53 -0.10
C VAL A 192 2.60 19.63 0.23
N GLY A 193 2.51 19.14 1.47
CA GLY A 193 1.38 18.34 1.94
C GLY A 193 0.09 19.17 1.98
N GLY A 194 0.15 20.38 2.54
CA GLY A 194 -0.99 21.28 2.62
C GLY A 194 -1.51 21.74 1.25
N LEU A 195 -0.62 21.98 0.28
CA LEU A 195 -1.03 22.37 -1.08
C LEU A 195 -1.79 21.24 -1.79
N ALA A 196 -1.32 20.00 -1.65
CA ALA A 196 -2.01 18.82 -2.17
C ALA A 196 -3.34 18.55 -1.45
N ALA A 197 -3.38 18.71 -0.11
CA ALA A 197 -4.61 18.62 0.67
C ALA A 197 -5.63 19.66 0.22
N MET A 198 -5.21 20.92 0.04
CA MET A 198 -6.07 22.01 -0.40
C MET A 198 -6.68 21.77 -1.78
N ARG A 199 -5.91 21.20 -2.72
CA ARG A 199 -6.46 20.76 -4.01
C ARG A 199 -7.59 19.74 -3.82
N MET A 200 -7.37 18.69 -3.03
CA MET A 200 -8.42 17.68 -2.77
C MET A 200 -9.66 18.31 -2.15
N MET A 201 -9.47 19.22 -1.19
CA MET A 201 -10.55 19.98 -0.57
C MET A 201 -11.35 20.75 -1.64
N PHE A 202 -10.70 21.53 -2.50
CA PHE A 202 -11.40 22.30 -3.53
C PHE A 202 -12.14 21.44 -4.55
N VAL A 203 -11.56 20.32 -4.96
CA VAL A 203 -12.22 19.38 -5.88
C VAL A 203 -13.51 18.82 -5.29
N ILE A 204 -13.47 18.35 -4.04
CA ILE A 204 -14.63 17.77 -3.38
C ILE A 204 -15.67 18.85 -3.04
N MET A 205 -15.21 20.02 -2.61
CA MET A 205 -16.09 21.15 -2.34
C MET A 205 -16.84 21.57 -3.61
N ALA A 206 -16.17 21.68 -4.76
CA ALA A 206 -16.80 22.09 -6.02
C ALA A 206 -17.87 21.08 -6.52
N ARG A 207 -17.79 19.81 -6.11
CA ARG A 207 -18.70 18.73 -6.55
C ARG A 207 -19.80 18.38 -5.54
N THR A 208 -19.81 19.05 -4.38
CA THR A 208 -20.81 18.83 -3.33
C THR A 208 -21.92 19.87 -3.44
N ILE A 209 -23.18 19.42 -3.57
CA ILE A 209 -24.34 20.30 -3.75
C ILE A 209 -24.64 21.10 -2.47
N ASN A 210 -24.57 20.44 -1.31
CA ASN A 210 -25.02 21.02 -0.04
C ASN A 210 -23.93 21.92 0.58
N PRO A 211 -24.15 23.25 0.69
CA PRO A 211 -23.11 24.19 1.13
C PRO A 211 -22.66 23.98 2.58
N ARG A 212 -23.55 23.48 3.45
CA ARG A 212 -23.26 23.20 4.87
C ARG A 212 -22.27 22.05 5.04
N TYR A 213 -22.47 20.96 4.30
CA TYR A 213 -21.62 19.78 4.37
C TYR A 213 -20.37 19.90 3.49
N ARG A 214 -20.37 20.83 2.52
CA ARG A 214 -19.26 21.08 1.60
C ARG A 214 -17.94 21.37 2.32
N VAL A 215 -17.94 22.33 3.25
CA VAL A 215 -16.74 22.72 3.99
C VAL A 215 -16.32 21.60 4.94
N LEU A 216 -17.29 20.97 5.62
CA LEU A 216 -17.02 19.89 6.56
C LEU A 216 -16.38 18.66 5.87
N LEU A 217 -16.91 18.25 4.72
CA LEU A 217 -16.38 17.15 3.92
C LEU A 217 -14.98 17.47 3.38
N GLY A 218 -14.77 18.71 2.90
CA GLY A 218 -13.45 19.18 2.50
C GLY A 218 -12.45 19.07 3.65
N LEU A 219 -12.78 19.63 4.82
CA LEU A 219 -11.91 19.55 6.01
C LEU A 219 -11.63 18.11 6.44
N PHE A 220 -12.63 17.23 6.41
CA PHE A 220 -12.45 15.81 6.72
C PHE A 220 -11.42 15.15 5.79
N VAL A 221 -11.53 15.38 4.48
CA VAL A 221 -10.60 14.83 3.49
C VAL A 221 -9.20 15.41 3.67
N GLY A 222 -9.10 16.74 3.84
CA GLY A 222 -7.83 17.41 4.08
C GLY A 222 -7.15 16.92 5.35
N ALA A 223 -7.92 16.73 6.43
CA ALA A 223 -7.42 16.21 7.70
C ALA A 223 -6.89 14.78 7.58
N ILE A 224 -7.65 13.86 6.96
CA ILE A 224 -7.18 12.48 6.73
C ILE A 224 -5.86 12.47 5.95
N HIS A 225 -5.77 13.29 4.90
CA HIS A 225 -4.56 13.38 4.08
C HIS A 225 -3.36 13.93 4.86
N MET A 226 -3.55 15.00 5.61
CA MET A 226 -2.47 15.64 6.38
C MET A 226 -2.03 14.79 7.58
N PHE A 227 -2.97 14.14 8.26
CA PHE A 227 -2.67 13.26 9.39
C PHE A 227 -1.98 11.98 8.95
N PHE A 228 -2.27 11.46 7.76
CA PHE A 228 -1.54 10.30 7.25
C PHE A 228 -0.05 10.60 7.04
N LEU A 229 0.29 11.78 6.51
CA LEU A 229 1.69 12.18 6.37
C LEU A 229 2.40 12.33 7.72
N LEU A 230 1.72 12.87 8.74
CA LEU A 230 2.24 12.92 10.11
C LEU A 230 2.42 11.52 10.69
N TYR A 231 1.44 10.65 10.51
CA TYR A 231 1.51 9.26 10.93
C TYR A 231 2.71 8.54 10.32
N LEU A 232 2.93 8.69 9.00
CA LEU A 232 4.08 8.09 8.33
C LEU A 232 5.41 8.63 8.87
N HIS A 233 5.49 9.95 9.12
CA HIS A 233 6.69 10.53 9.69
C HIS A 233 6.97 9.99 11.10
N PHE A 234 6.00 10.05 12.01
CA PHE A 234 6.21 9.56 13.38
C PHE A 234 6.48 8.06 13.42
N ALA A 235 5.65 7.25 12.76
CA ALA A 235 5.82 5.80 12.78
C ALA A 235 7.21 5.39 12.29
N TYR A 236 7.69 5.98 11.19
CA TYR A 236 8.98 5.56 10.61
C TYR A 236 10.19 6.31 11.18
N HIS A 237 10.04 7.56 11.65
CA HIS A 237 11.10 8.32 12.32
C HIS A 237 11.33 7.83 13.75
N GLU A 238 10.28 7.56 14.53
CA GLU A 238 10.38 6.97 15.88
C GLU A 238 10.99 5.56 15.83
N LEU A 239 10.59 4.75 14.84
CA LEU A 239 11.21 3.45 14.56
C LEU A 239 12.70 3.61 14.23
N ALA A 240 13.07 4.59 13.40
CA ALA A 240 14.47 4.81 13.04
C ALA A 240 15.32 5.33 14.21
N GLU A 241 14.79 6.28 14.99
CA GLU A 241 15.46 6.90 16.12
C GLU A 241 15.68 5.89 17.26
N THR A 242 14.65 5.13 17.64
CA THR A 242 14.74 4.08 18.67
C THR A 242 15.82 3.07 18.36
N VAL A 243 15.92 2.66 17.09
CA VAL A 243 16.94 1.70 16.63
C VAL A 243 18.33 2.33 16.63
N SER A 244 18.47 3.57 16.17
CA SER A 244 19.75 4.29 16.20
C SER A 244 20.28 4.47 17.63
N HIS A 245 19.41 4.72 18.60
CA HIS A 245 19.78 4.80 20.01
C HIS A 245 20.13 3.44 20.59
N ALA A 246 19.41 2.37 20.24
CA ALA A 246 19.77 1.01 20.65
C ALA A 246 21.16 0.63 20.17
N PHE A 247 21.49 0.89 18.90
CA PHE A 247 22.83 0.63 18.35
C PHE A 247 23.89 1.57 18.90
N THR A 248 23.58 2.85 19.12
CA THR A 248 24.53 3.78 19.75
C THR A 248 24.79 3.37 21.18
N ASN A 249 23.79 2.89 21.91
CA ASN A 249 23.94 2.35 23.27
C ASN A 249 24.70 1.02 23.28
N GLU A 250 24.59 0.16 22.26
CA GLU A 250 25.46 -1.01 22.12
C GLU A 250 26.90 -0.64 21.72
N ALA A 251 27.06 0.34 20.82
CA ALA A 251 28.37 0.83 20.38
C ALA A 251 29.10 1.61 21.48
N THR A 252 28.38 2.40 22.30
CA THR A 252 28.90 3.05 23.50
C THR A 252 28.95 2.09 24.70
N GLY A 253 28.18 0.99 24.68
CA GLY A 253 28.31 -0.15 25.58
C GLY A 253 29.56 -1.01 25.35
N SER A 254 30.31 -0.75 24.27
CA SER A 254 31.71 -1.22 24.13
C SER A 254 32.73 -0.34 24.88
N ALA A 255 32.24 0.62 25.67
CA ALA A 255 33.00 1.33 26.71
C ALA A 255 32.32 1.25 28.09
N ASP A 256 31.53 0.20 28.35
CA ASP A 256 31.01 -0.09 29.69
C ASP A 256 32.12 -0.66 30.60
N LEU A 257 32.95 0.26 31.09
CA LEU A 257 33.76 0.16 32.30
C LEU A 257 33.01 -0.38 33.56
N PRO A 258 31.66 -0.42 33.70
CA PRO A 258 31.02 -1.07 34.84
C PRO A 258 30.98 -2.60 34.76
N VAL A 259 30.94 -3.21 33.57
CA VAL A 259 30.78 -4.67 33.44
C VAL A 259 32.10 -5.39 33.72
N ILE A 260 33.22 -4.84 33.24
CA ILE A 260 34.56 -5.36 33.54
C ILE A 260 34.89 -5.18 35.03
N ALA A 261 34.53 -4.04 35.63
CA ALA A 261 34.70 -3.81 37.06
C ALA A 261 33.86 -4.78 37.92
N ARG A 262 32.62 -5.07 37.50
CA ARG A 262 31.73 -6.01 38.19
C ARG A 262 32.15 -7.47 37.99
N ALA A 263 32.69 -7.81 36.82
CA ALA A 263 33.30 -9.11 36.55
C ALA A 263 34.59 -9.33 37.36
N SER A 264 35.46 -8.31 37.46
CA SER A 264 36.66 -8.37 38.32
C SER A 264 36.28 -8.58 39.79
N GLN A 265 35.30 -7.82 40.31
CA GLN A 265 34.85 -7.98 41.69
C GLN A 265 34.23 -9.36 41.97
N LEU A 266 33.52 -9.94 41.00
CA LEU A 266 33.00 -11.31 41.11
C LEU A 266 34.11 -12.36 41.06
N VAL A 267 35.12 -12.19 40.20
CA VAL A 267 36.28 -13.09 40.14
C VAL A 267 37.11 -13.01 41.42
N ASP A 268 37.30 -11.82 41.98
CA ASP A 268 38.01 -11.62 43.25
C ASP A 268 37.23 -12.22 44.44
N ALA A 269 35.91 -12.07 44.46
CA ALA A 269 35.05 -12.67 45.48
C ALA A 269 35.05 -14.21 45.42
N VAL A 270 35.07 -14.79 44.22
CA VAL A 270 35.14 -16.25 44.03
C VAL A 270 36.52 -16.78 44.42
N THR A 271 37.59 -16.06 44.08
CA THR A 271 38.97 -16.44 44.43
C THR A 271 39.17 -16.39 45.94
N GLN A 272 38.70 -15.34 46.61
CA GLN A 272 38.78 -15.22 48.07
C GLN A 272 37.94 -16.29 48.80
N SER A 273 36.79 -16.69 48.24
CA SER A 273 35.98 -17.79 48.76
C SER A 273 36.71 -19.13 48.65
N LYS A 274 37.36 -19.38 47.51
CA LYS A 274 38.17 -20.58 47.28
C LYS A 274 39.35 -20.68 48.25
N ASP A 275 40.06 -19.58 48.49
CA ASP A 275 41.20 -19.56 49.41
C ASP A 275 40.78 -19.80 50.87
N ARG A 276 39.62 -19.27 51.27
CA ARG A 276 39.04 -19.54 52.60
C ARG A 276 38.62 -21.01 52.79
N LEU A 277 38.16 -21.67 51.73
CA LEU A 277 37.82 -23.09 51.77
C LEU A 277 39.07 -23.98 51.82
N MET A 278 40.13 -23.61 51.09
CA MET A 278 41.41 -24.32 51.13
C MET A 278 42.11 -24.16 52.49
N ALA A 279 42.04 -22.98 53.12
CA ALA A 279 42.60 -22.72 54.45
C ALA A 279 41.86 -23.44 55.59
N ARG A 280 40.62 -23.91 55.36
CA ARG A 280 39.81 -24.63 56.35
C ARG A 280 40.01 -26.16 56.30
N ASN A 281 40.68 -26.66 55.26
CA ASN A 281 40.93 -28.08 55.01
C ASN A 281 42.39 -28.51 55.31
N ASN A 282 43.21 -27.60 55.87
CA ASN A 282 44.50 -27.88 56.49
C ASN A 282 44.39 -27.65 58.00
#